data_AF-A0A7S4R4M1-F1
#
_entry.id   AF-A0A7S4R4M1-F1
#
_cell.length_a   1.000
_cell.length_b   1.000
_cell.length_c   1.000
_cell.angle_alpha   90.00
_cell.angle_beta   90.00
_cell.angle_gamma   90.00
#
_symmetry.space_group_name_H-M   'P 1'
#
loop_
_entity.id
_entity.type
_entity.pdbx_description
1 polymer ?
#
loop_
_entity_poly.entity_id
_entity_poly.type
_entity_poly.pdbx_seq_one_letter_code
_entity_poly.pdbx_strand_id
1 'polypeptide(L)'
;GGLEWTAPRCEFRGCTDPVPVGYMKTDSGWQCAPGYVGSVSMACDANPHCNAGEFLFSGCHGLRPCAAPTVDPCRYDVSNCSGVQPNQTCEVRCRAPYVGGSSPARCPAGNSDPQARAQVLDALPACGLTCPEPAAPPAGYARASFGGWTCAEGHVGRAVAACVELPSCESALELSGCVPKVPCAPLGPLRIAALGRPEARGACWVDPGDCSRPVAAGEACEL
;
A
#
# COMPACT_ATOMS: atom_id res chain seq x y z
N GLY A 1 -10.78 43.17 -82.76
CA GLY A 1 -11.35 43.24 -81.40
C GLY A 1 -10.66 42.20 -80.55
N GLY A 2 -9.98 42.62 -79.49
CA GLY A 2 -9.38 41.71 -78.52
C GLY A 2 -10.45 41.22 -77.55
N LEU A 3 -10.45 39.92 -77.24
CA LEU A 3 -11.33 39.36 -76.22
C LEU A 3 -10.83 39.80 -74.84
N GLU A 4 -11.70 40.46 -74.08
CA GLU A 4 -11.47 40.78 -72.67
C GLU A 4 -11.79 39.53 -71.84
N TRP A 5 -10.76 38.93 -71.24
CA TRP A 5 -10.93 37.81 -70.34
C TRP A 5 -11.07 38.33 -68.91
N THR A 6 -12.07 37.81 -68.19
CA THR A 6 -12.24 38.06 -66.76
C THR A 6 -12.20 36.74 -66.01
N ALA A 7 -11.41 36.66 -64.96
CA ALA A 7 -11.33 35.47 -64.13
C ALA A 7 -12.70 35.13 -63.53
N PRO A 8 -13.12 33.85 -63.55
CA PRO A 8 -14.34 33.45 -62.88
C PRO A 8 -14.19 33.61 -61.36
N ARG A 9 -15.28 33.99 -60.70
CA ARG A 9 -15.35 33.99 -59.24
C ARG A 9 -15.57 32.56 -58.76
N CYS A 10 -14.59 32.02 -58.04
CA CYS A 10 -14.74 30.74 -57.36
C CYS A 10 -15.36 30.99 -55.98
N GLU A 11 -16.48 30.33 -55.69
CA GLU A 11 -17.09 30.33 -54.36
C GLU A 11 -16.77 29.00 -53.67
N PHE A 12 -16.23 29.07 -52.46
CA PHE A 12 -16.00 27.88 -51.64
C PHE A 12 -17.37 27.30 -51.23
N ARG A 13 -17.67 26.09 -51.70
CA ARG A 13 -18.97 25.41 -51.46
C ARG A 13 -19.16 24.86 -50.04
N GLY A 14 -18.29 25.22 -49.10
CA GLY A 14 -18.33 24.74 -47.72
C GLY A 14 -17.69 23.36 -47.55
N CYS A 15 -17.65 22.90 -46.30
CA CYS A 15 -17.27 21.53 -45.97
C CYS A 15 -18.51 20.63 -45.84
N THR A 16 -18.35 19.35 -46.17
CA THR A 16 -19.37 18.34 -45.85
C THR A 16 -19.46 18.15 -44.35
N ASP A 17 -20.67 17.87 -43.85
CA ASP A 17 -20.98 17.77 -42.41
C ASP A 17 -21.33 16.33 -41.98
N PRO A 18 -20.41 15.35 -42.09
CA PRO A 18 -20.59 14.08 -41.40
C PRO A 18 -20.25 14.26 -39.91
N VAL A 19 -21.11 13.75 -39.03
CA VAL A 19 -20.83 13.71 -37.58
C VAL A 19 -19.85 12.57 -37.30
N PRO A 20 -18.58 12.84 -36.93
CA PRO A 20 -17.62 11.77 -36.66
C PRO A 20 -17.84 11.17 -35.26
N VAL A 21 -17.33 9.97 -35.05
CA VAL A 21 -17.34 9.32 -33.73
C VAL A 21 -16.63 10.21 -32.71
N GLY A 22 -17.26 10.38 -31.54
CA GLY A 22 -16.73 11.18 -30.44
C GLY A 22 -17.17 12.64 -30.43
N TYR A 23 -17.94 13.06 -31.44
CA TYR A 23 -18.48 14.41 -31.56
C TYR A 23 -20.00 14.36 -31.69
N MET A 24 -20.67 15.42 -31.24
CA MET A 24 -22.10 15.62 -31.44
C MET A 24 -22.41 17.09 -31.70
N LYS A 25 -23.45 17.36 -32.47
CA LYS A 25 -23.92 18.70 -32.80
C LYS A 25 -25.10 19.06 -31.90
N THR A 26 -25.05 20.21 -31.25
CA THR A 26 -26.12 20.77 -30.42
C THR A 26 -26.54 22.14 -30.96
N ASP A 27 -27.61 22.73 -30.43
CA ASP A 27 -28.05 24.10 -30.78
C ASP A 27 -26.97 25.16 -30.49
N SER A 28 -26.04 24.84 -29.58
CA SER A 28 -24.91 25.70 -29.19
C SER A 28 -23.61 25.45 -29.98
N GLY A 29 -23.65 24.54 -30.95
CA GLY A 29 -22.47 24.12 -31.73
C GLY A 29 -21.98 22.72 -31.39
N TRP A 30 -20.73 22.43 -31.77
CA TRP A 30 -20.11 21.11 -31.61
C TRP A 30 -19.60 20.87 -30.20
N GLN A 31 -19.85 19.68 -29.69
CA GLN A 31 -19.41 19.21 -28.38
C GLN A 31 -18.92 17.76 -28.46
N CYS A 32 -18.19 17.31 -27.44
CA CYS A 32 -17.83 15.91 -27.35
C CYS A 32 -19.08 15.05 -27.10
N ALA A 33 -19.17 13.92 -27.80
CA ALA A 33 -20.26 12.96 -27.62
C ALA A 33 -20.21 12.32 -26.21
N PRO A 34 -21.32 11.72 -25.73
CA PRO A 34 -21.30 10.95 -24.48
C PRO A 34 -20.20 9.89 -24.49
N GLY A 35 -19.43 9.82 -23.40
CA GLY A 35 -18.25 8.95 -23.32
C GLY A 35 -16.96 9.58 -23.84
N TYR A 36 -16.97 10.85 -24.25
CA TYR A 36 -15.79 11.61 -24.68
C TYR A 36 -15.64 12.89 -23.86
N VAL A 37 -14.41 13.37 -23.70
CA VAL A 37 -14.06 14.58 -22.96
C VAL A 37 -13.05 15.42 -23.74
N GLY A 38 -13.05 16.72 -23.50
CA GLY A 38 -12.08 17.66 -24.07
C GLY A 38 -12.77 18.90 -24.63
N SER A 39 -12.09 19.58 -25.55
CA SER A 39 -12.60 20.79 -26.20
C SER A 39 -12.57 20.58 -27.70
N VAL A 40 -13.73 20.72 -28.35
CA VAL A 40 -13.83 20.54 -29.79
C VAL A 40 -13.08 21.64 -30.50
N SER A 41 -12.20 21.26 -31.42
CA SER A 41 -11.63 22.13 -32.44
C SER A 41 -11.99 21.59 -33.81
N MET A 42 -12.45 22.46 -34.69
CA MET A 42 -12.83 22.11 -36.05
C MET A 42 -12.10 23.02 -37.05
N ALA A 43 -11.53 22.40 -38.08
CA ALA A 43 -10.98 23.10 -39.23
C ALA A 43 -11.70 22.65 -40.51
N CYS A 44 -11.84 23.57 -41.46
CA CYS A 44 -12.42 23.31 -42.76
C CYS A 44 -11.44 23.81 -43.80
N ASP A 45 -10.66 22.89 -44.36
CA ASP A 45 -9.65 23.21 -45.36
C ASP A 45 -10.17 22.82 -46.75
N ALA A 46 -10.04 23.75 -47.70
CA ALA A 46 -10.28 23.45 -49.10
C ALA A 46 -9.25 22.40 -49.55
N ASN A 47 -9.73 21.32 -50.18
CA ASN A 47 -8.80 20.31 -50.64
C ASN A 47 -7.89 20.88 -51.76
N PRO A 48 -6.76 20.22 -52.08
CA PRO A 48 -5.84 20.69 -53.13
C PRO A 48 -6.47 20.83 -54.52
N HIS A 49 -7.68 20.30 -54.70
CA HIS A 49 -8.45 20.33 -55.93
C HIS A 49 -9.60 21.36 -55.88
N CYS A 50 -9.60 22.27 -54.90
CA CYS A 50 -10.61 23.31 -54.68
C CYS A 50 -12.07 22.81 -54.60
N ASN A 51 -12.27 21.52 -54.28
CA ASN A 51 -13.60 20.98 -54.01
C ASN A 51 -13.96 21.17 -52.54
N ALA A 52 -15.22 20.90 -52.19
CA ALA A 52 -15.70 20.90 -50.80
C ALA A 52 -14.75 20.07 -49.92
N GLY A 53 -14.27 20.68 -48.84
CA GLY A 53 -13.42 20.02 -47.85
C GLY A 53 -14.22 19.11 -46.93
N GLU A 54 -13.52 18.31 -46.13
CA GLU A 54 -14.12 17.61 -44.99
C GLU A 54 -13.77 18.38 -43.71
N PHE A 55 -14.71 18.43 -42.75
CA PHE A 55 -14.37 18.97 -41.44
C PHE A 55 -13.35 18.08 -40.74
N LEU A 56 -12.23 18.68 -40.32
CA LEU A 56 -11.22 18.06 -39.48
C LEU A 56 -11.55 18.37 -38.02
N PHE A 57 -12.03 17.36 -37.31
CA PHE A 57 -12.35 17.46 -35.89
C PHE A 57 -11.18 16.96 -35.03
N SER A 58 -10.89 17.69 -33.97
CA SER A 58 -9.89 17.31 -32.97
C SER A 58 -10.32 17.75 -31.57
N GLY A 59 -9.63 17.21 -30.55
CA GLY A 59 -9.77 17.63 -29.16
C GLY A 59 -10.81 16.90 -28.31
N CYS A 60 -11.59 15.97 -28.87
CA CYS A 60 -12.39 15.03 -28.08
C CYS A 60 -11.68 13.67 -27.94
N HIS A 61 -11.52 13.22 -26.71
CA HIS A 61 -10.86 11.96 -26.36
C HIS A 61 -11.84 11.05 -25.63
N GLY A 62 -11.84 9.75 -25.98
CA GLY A 62 -12.67 8.77 -25.30
C GLY A 62 -12.30 8.67 -23.82
N LEU A 63 -13.32 8.64 -22.96
CA LEU A 63 -13.17 8.39 -21.55
C LEU A 63 -12.54 7.01 -21.31
N ARG A 64 -11.62 6.94 -20.34
CA ARG A 64 -10.88 5.72 -19.99
C ARG A 64 -11.09 5.39 -18.51
N PRO A 65 -11.28 4.11 -18.16
CA PRO A 65 -11.29 3.70 -16.76
C PRO A 65 -9.91 3.92 -16.13
N CYS A 66 -9.89 4.15 -14.83
CA CYS A 66 -8.67 4.29 -14.07
C CYS A 66 -8.04 2.93 -13.72
N ALA A 67 -6.72 2.94 -13.62
CA ALA A 67 -5.96 1.90 -12.93
C ALA A 67 -6.11 2.04 -11.40
N ALA A 68 -5.77 0.96 -10.68
CA ALA A 68 -5.79 0.99 -9.22
C ALA A 68 -4.74 1.96 -8.63
N PRO A 69 -4.99 2.54 -7.44
CA PRO A 69 -4.02 3.38 -6.74
C PRO A 69 -2.69 2.66 -6.49
N THR A 70 -1.59 3.40 -6.42
CA THR A 70 -0.29 2.83 -6.00
C THR A 70 -0.23 2.82 -4.48
N VAL A 71 -0.36 1.64 -3.88
CA VAL A 71 -0.28 1.43 -2.42
C VAL A 71 0.58 0.20 -2.12
N ASP A 72 0.95 0.04 -0.86
CA ASP A 72 1.63 -1.17 -0.39
C ASP A 72 0.73 -2.40 -0.58
N PRO A 73 1.14 -3.37 -1.42
CA PRO A 73 0.32 -4.54 -1.74
C PRO A 73 0.18 -5.53 -0.57
N CYS A 74 1.06 -5.49 0.43
CA CYS A 74 0.93 -6.32 1.62
C CYS A 74 -0.09 -5.74 2.61
N ARG A 75 -0.16 -4.41 2.68
CA ARG A 75 -1.01 -3.71 3.65
C ARG A 75 -2.41 -3.39 3.16
N TYR A 76 -2.58 -3.12 1.87
CA TYR A 76 -3.84 -2.63 1.31
C TYR A 76 -4.39 -3.53 0.21
N ASP A 77 -5.69 -3.75 0.27
CA ASP A 77 -6.47 -4.39 -0.78
C ASP A 77 -7.16 -3.31 -1.63
N VAL A 78 -6.80 -3.30 -2.92
CA VAL A 78 -7.35 -2.40 -3.95
C VAL A 78 -7.95 -3.20 -5.10
N SER A 79 -8.31 -4.46 -4.88
CA SER A 79 -8.92 -5.34 -5.90
C SER A 79 -10.18 -4.73 -6.53
N ASN A 80 -10.97 -3.98 -5.75
CA ASN A 80 -12.16 -3.28 -6.23
C ASN A 80 -11.86 -1.94 -6.96
N CYS A 81 -10.58 -1.58 -7.11
CA CYS A 81 -10.16 -0.33 -7.76
C CYS A 81 -9.58 -0.53 -9.17
N SER A 82 -9.57 -1.75 -9.70
CA SER A 82 -9.17 -1.99 -11.09
C SER A 82 -10.32 -1.69 -12.05
N GLY A 83 -10.11 -0.79 -13.02
CA GLY A 83 -11.09 -0.56 -14.09
C GLY A 83 -12.26 0.35 -13.70
N VAL A 84 -12.08 1.19 -12.68
CA VAL A 84 -13.10 2.14 -12.18
C VAL A 84 -13.41 3.16 -13.27
N GLN A 85 -14.67 3.29 -13.68
CA GLN A 85 -15.05 4.24 -14.74
C GLN A 85 -14.89 5.70 -14.26
N PRO A 86 -14.74 6.67 -15.18
CA PRO A 86 -14.68 8.07 -14.82
C PRO A 86 -15.84 8.51 -13.93
N ASN A 87 -15.52 9.31 -12.92
CA ASN A 87 -16.42 9.77 -11.84
C ASN A 87 -16.95 8.67 -10.90
N GLN A 88 -16.58 7.41 -11.09
CA GLN A 88 -16.92 6.34 -10.14
C GLN A 88 -15.90 6.27 -9.00
N THR A 89 -16.32 5.61 -7.92
CA THR A 89 -15.53 5.38 -6.72
C THR A 89 -15.31 3.91 -6.47
N CYS A 90 -14.19 3.58 -5.84
CA CYS A 90 -13.87 2.27 -5.28
C CYS A 90 -13.41 2.42 -3.83
N GLU A 91 -13.17 1.30 -3.14
CA GLU A 91 -12.66 1.30 -1.78
C GLU A 91 -11.26 0.70 -1.70
N VAL A 92 -10.40 1.38 -0.95
CA VAL A 92 -9.12 0.85 -0.47
C VAL A 92 -9.35 0.31 0.93
N ARG A 93 -9.06 -0.98 1.15
CA ARG A 93 -9.27 -1.67 2.44
C ARG A 93 -7.94 -2.15 3.00
N CYS A 94 -7.89 -2.44 4.31
CA CYS A 94 -6.77 -3.19 4.86
C CYS A 94 -6.80 -4.63 4.32
N ARG A 95 -5.66 -5.11 3.85
CA ARG A 95 -5.49 -6.50 3.42
C ARG A 95 -5.18 -7.36 4.64
N ALA A 96 -5.82 -8.53 4.76
CA ALA A 96 -5.44 -9.48 5.80
C ALA A 96 -3.93 -9.81 5.67
N PRO A 97 -3.18 -9.82 6.79
CA PRO A 97 -3.65 -9.89 8.18
C PRO A 97 -3.80 -8.53 8.90
N TYR A 98 -3.75 -7.42 8.16
CA TYR A 98 -4.07 -6.12 8.72
C TYR A 98 -5.58 -5.95 8.93
N VAL A 99 -5.94 -5.28 10.02
CA VAL A 99 -7.32 -4.90 10.33
C VAL A 99 -7.42 -3.38 10.48
N GLY A 100 -8.55 -2.82 10.06
CA GLY A 100 -8.77 -1.38 10.08
C GLY A 100 -10.01 -0.98 9.29
N GLY A 101 -10.11 0.32 9.00
CA GLY A 101 -11.18 0.89 8.19
C GLY A 101 -10.98 0.72 6.69
N SER A 102 -11.76 1.49 5.92
CA SER A 102 -11.61 1.66 4.48
C SER A 102 -11.56 3.15 4.13
N SER A 103 -10.97 3.47 2.98
CA SER A 103 -10.97 4.82 2.42
C SER A 103 -11.46 4.81 0.97
N PRO A 104 -12.31 5.76 0.56
CA PRO A 104 -12.77 5.83 -0.81
C PRO A 104 -11.68 6.38 -1.74
N ALA A 105 -11.60 5.83 -2.95
CA ALA A 105 -10.83 6.37 -4.05
C ALA A 105 -11.74 6.65 -5.26
N ARG A 106 -11.41 7.66 -6.06
CA ARG A 106 -12.23 8.12 -7.18
C ARG A 106 -11.43 8.21 -8.47
N CYS A 107 -12.04 7.80 -9.58
CA CYS A 107 -11.49 8.08 -10.91
C CYS A 107 -11.94 9.49 -11.36
N PRO A 108 -11.03 10.36 -11.85
CA PRO A 108 -11.41 11.68 -12.35
C PRO A 108 -12.50 11.60 -13.43
N ALA A 109 -13.47 12.52 -13.39
CA ALA A 109 -14.63 12.51 -14.30
C ALA A 109 -14.24 12.66 -15.78
N GLY A 110 -13.15 13.39 -16.06
CA GLY A 110 -12.63 13.60 -17.40
C GLY A 110 -11.42 12.72 -17.74
N ASN A 111 -11.29 11.55 -17.12
CA ASN A 111 -10.13 10.72 -17.40
C ASN A 111 -10.17 10.18 -18.84
N SER A 112 -9.18 10.55 -19.65
CA SER A 112 -8.93 10.02 -21.00
C SER A 112 -7.59 9.28 -21.10
N ASP A 113 -6.82 9.25 -20.01
CA ASP A 113 -5.53 8.56 -19.93
C ASP A 113 -5.73 7.15 -19.35
N PRO A 114 -5.39 6.07 -20.08
CA PRO A 114 -5.49 4.71 -19.58
C PRO A 114 -4.51 4.39 -18.43
N GLN A 115 -3.50 5.23 -18.18
CA GLN A 115 -2.54 5.08 -17.09
C GLN A 115 -2.91 5.89 -15.84
N ALA A 116 -3.93 6.75 -15.91
CA ALA A 116 -4.39 7.49 -14.75
C ALA A 116 -4.91 6.53 -13.67
N ARG A 117 -4.55 6.82 -12.43
CA ARG A 117 -4.92 6.01 -11.27
C ARG A 117 -6.07 6.64 -10.52
N ALA A 118 -6.91 5.82 -9.90
CA ALA A 118 -7.90 6.32 -8.94
C ALA A 118 -7.18 7.04 -7.80
N GLN A 119 -7.75 8.17 -7.37
CA GLN A 119 -7.19 9.04 -6.35
C GLN A 119 -7.90 8.77 -5.03
N VAL A 120 -7.15 8.44 -3.98
CA VAL A 120 -7.70 8.32 -2.63
C VAL A 120 -8.21 9.70 -2.21
N LEU A 121 -9.48 9.80 -1.82
CA LEU A 121 -10.13 11.09 -1.54
C LEU A 121 -9.64 11.70 -0.22
N ASP A 122 -9.33 10.85 0.75
CA ASP A 122 -8.83 11.22 2.07
C ASP A 122 -7.42 10.64 2.29
N ALA A 123 -7.11 10.27 3.53
CA ALA A 123 -5.93 9.48 3.86
C ALA A 123 -6.18 7.97 3.64
N LEU A 124 -5.11 7.21 3.46
CA LEU A 124 -5.18 5.74 3.51
C LEU A 124 -5.70 5.28 4.88
N PRO A 125 -6.45 4.18 4.95
CA PRO A 125 -7.00 3.72 6.21
C PRO A 125 -5.87 3.27 7.15
N ALA A 126 -6.07 3.50 8.45
CA ALA A 126 -5.15 3.01 9.47
C ALA A 126 -5.25 1.48 9.57
N CYS A 127 -4.19 0.79 9.15
CA CYS A 127 -4.11 -0.66 9.13
C CYS A 127 -3.17 -1.16 10.23
N GLY A 128 -3.76 -1.77 11.27
CA GLY A 128 -3.04 -2.42 12.36
C GLY A 128 -2.76 -3.88 12.03
N LEU A 129 -1.50 -4.30 12.19
CA LEU A 129 -1.11 -5.69 11.94
C LEU A 129 -1.70 -6.57 13.04
N THR A 130 -2.36 -7.67 12.67
CA THR A 130 -2.78 -8.71 13.62
C THR A 130 -2.03 -9.99 13.33
N CYS A 131 -1.67 -10.72 14.38
CA CYS A 131 -0.98 -11.99 14.25
C CYS A 131 -1.91 -13.13 14.65
N PRO A 132 -1.94 -14.23 13.87
CA PRO A 132 -2.64 -15.43 14.29
C PRO A 132 -2.01 -15.94 15.58
N GLU A 133 -2.87 -16.28 16.52
CA GLU A 133 -2.45 -16.77 17.80
C GLU A 133 -2.12 -18.28 17.70
N PRO A 134 -0.92 -18.74 18.11
CA PRO A 134 -0.57 -20.15 18.02
C PRO A 134 -1.55 -21.03 18.81
N ALA A 135 -1.97 -22.16 18.22
CA ALA A 135 -2.90 -23.11 18.84
C ALA A 135 -2.37 -23.70 20.15
N ALA A 136 -1.04 -23.81 20.29
CA ALA A 136 -0.36 -24.19 21.52
C ALA A 136 0.79 -23.21 21.82
N PRO A 137 1.08 -22.94 23.10
CA PRO A 137 2.25 -22.16 23.49
C PRO A 137 3.54 -22.77 22.95
N PRO A 138 4.42 -21.98 22.29
CA PRO A 138 5.75 -22.44 21.91
C PRO A 138 6.59 -22.80 23.14
N ALA A 139 7.61 -23.63 22.94
CA ALA A 139 8.52 -24.04 24.01
C ALA A 139 9.15 -22.81 24.72
N GLY A 140 9.16 -22.83 26.05
CA GLY A 140 9.67 -21.74 26.88
C GLY A 140 8.67 -20.63 27.20
N TYR A 141 7.47 -20.67 26.62
CA TYR A 141 6.42 -19.68 26.84
C TYR A 141 5.12 -20.33 27.33
N ALA A 142 4.36 -19.59 28.13
CA ALA A 142 3.05 -19.97 28.62
C ALA A 142 2.08 -18.80 28.51
N ARG A 143 0.78 -19.10 28.56
CA ARG A 143 -0.29 -18.08 28.58
C ARG A 143 -0.49 -17.53 29.96
N ALA A 144 -0.58 -16.21 30.08
CA ALA A 144 -1.04 -15.57 31.30
C ALA A 144 -2.57 -15.60 31.37
N SER A 145 -3.11 -15.69 32.59
CA SER A 145 -4.57 -15.79 32.85
C SER A 145 -5.38 -14.58 32.39
N PHE A 146 -4.74 -13.41 32.25
CA PHE A 146 -5.36 -12.15 31.82
C PHE A 146 -5.05 -11.79 30.35
N GLY A 147 -4.56 -12.75 29.57
CA GLY A 147 -4.03 -12.52 28.23
C GLY A 147 -2.54 -12.16 28.24
N GLY A 148 -1.89 -12.40 27.11
CA GLY A 148 -0.45 -12.20 26.95
C GLY A 148 0.40 -13.46 27.23
N TRP A 149 1.71 -13.25 27.22
CA TRP A 149 2.72 -14.30 27.32
C TRP A 149 3.53 -14.15 28.59
N THR A 150 3.88 -15.27 29.20
CA THR A 150 4.83 -15.38 30.31
C THR A 150 5.84 -16.48 30.01
N CYS A 151 6.94 -16.53 30.76
CA CYS A 151 7.88 -17.65 30.63
C CYS A 151 7.25 -18.91 31.20
N ALA A 152 7.39 -20.02 30.48
CA ALA A 152 6.93 -21.32 30.92
C ALA A 152 7.71 -21.79 32.16
N GLU A 153 7.20 -22.84 32.81
CA GLU A 153 7.93 -23.52 33.86
C GLU A 153 9.34 -23.93 33.38
N GLY A 154 10.33 -23.79 34.26
CA GLY A 154 11.74 -24.01 33.91
C GLY A 154 12.39 -22.92 33.08
N HIS A 155 11.71 -21.81 32.79
CA HIS A 155 12.27 -20.64 32.10
C HIS A 155 12.20 -19.38 32.98
N VAL A 156 13.08 -18.41 32.72
CA VAL A 156 13.13 -17.10 33.39
C VAL A 156 13.26 -15.98 32.36
N GLY A 157 12.90 -14.77 32.77
CA GLY A 157 13.00 -13.56 31.96
C GLY A 157 11.66 -12.85 31.80
N ARG A 158 11.58 -11.96 30.81
CA ARG A 158 10.35 -11.23 30.46
C ARG A 158 9.93 -11.66 29.06
N ALA A 159 8.81 -12.35 28.97
CA ALA A 159 8.22 -12.69 27.67
C ALA A 159 7.84 -11.40 26.92
N VAL A 160 8.36 -11.26 25.70
CA VAL A 160 8.04 -10.19 24.77
C VAL A 160 7.40 -10.82 23.55
N ALA A 161 6.21 -10.34 23.22
CA ALA A 161 5.46 -10.76 22.05
C ALA A 161 5.44 -9.62 21.02
N ALA A 162 6.02 -9.87 19.86
CA ALA A 162 6.02 -8.94 18.74
C ALA A 162 5.24 -9.55 17.57
N CYS A 163 4.41 -8.74 16.93
CA CYS A 163 3.75 -9.13 15.71
C CYS A 163 4.56 -8.58 14.54
N VAL A 164 5.07 -9.47 13.69
CA VAL A 164 5.97 -9.11 12.58
C VAL A 164 5.34 -9.46 11.24
N GLU A 165 5.57 -8.62 10.23
CA GLU A 165 5.20 -8.89 8.85
C GLU A 165 6.32 -9.71 8.18
N LEU A 166 5.93 -10.79 7.52
CA LEU A 166 6.81 -11.64 6.73
C LEU A 166 6.88 -11.13 5.28
N PRO A 167 7.96 -11.42 4.52
CA PRO A 167 8.06 -11.07 3.10
C PRO A 167 6.93 -11.62 2.22
N SER A 168 6.18 -12.63 2.69
CA SER A 168 5.00 -13.20 2.03
C SER A 168 3.72 -12.38 2.23
N CYS A 169 3.79 -11.20 2.86
CA CYS A 169 2.63 -10.43 3.34
C CYS A 169 1.78 -11.18 4.39
N GLU A 170 2.35 -12.19 5.03
CA GLU A 170 1.74 -12.90 6.16
C GLU A 170 2.22 -12.28 7.48
N SER A 171 1.55 -12.59 8.58
CA SER A 171 1.99 -12.17 9.91
C SER A 171 2.41 -13.35 10.75
N ALA A 172 3.45 -13.15 11.55
CA ALA A 172 3.91 -14.12 12.52
C ALA A 172 4.04 -13.50 13.91
N LEU A 173 3.63 -14.25 14.91
CA LEU A 173 3.88 -13.91 16.30
C LEU A 173 5.29 -14.36 16.68
N GLU A 174 6.17 -13.41 16.96
CA GLU A 174 7.52 -13.66 17.43
C GLU A 174 7.56 -13.51 18.96
N LEU A 175 8.03 -14.55 19.65
CA LEU A 175 8.20 -14.56 21.09
C LEU A 175 9.69 -14.54 21.44
N SER A 176 10.08 -13.64 22.33
CA SER A 176 11.45 -13.51 22.83
C SER A 176 11.50 -13.24 24.34
N GLY A 177 12.70 -13.32 24.92
CA GLY A 177 12.98 -12.90 26.30
C GLY A 177 12.83 -13.96 27.39
N CYS A 178 12.39 -15.18 27.06
CA CYS A 178 12.42 -16.32 27.99
C CYS A 178 13.61 -17.23 27.69
N VAL A 179 14.41 -17.55 28.72
CA VAL A 179 15.56 -18.43 28.64
C VAL A 179 15.45 -19.58 29.64
N PRO A 180 15.98 -20.78 29.34
CA PRO A 180 15.94 -21.90 30.28
C PRO A 180 16.68 -21.57 31.59
N LYS A 181 16.10 -21.97 32.72
CA LYS A 181 16.81 -22.00 34.01
C LYS A 181 17.93 -23.03 33.89
N VAL A 182 19.16 -22.59 34.08
CA VAL A 182 20.33 -23.46 34.15
C VAL A 182 20.83 -23.53 35.59
N PRO A 183 21.31 -24.69 36.06
CA PRO A 183 21.91 -24.79 37.39
C PRO A 183 23.05 -23.80 37.55
N CYS A 184 23.19 -23.23 38.75
CA CYS A 184 24.37 -22.43 39.06
C CYS A 184 25.62 -23.28 38.86
N ALA A 185 26.66 -22.68 38.26
CA ALA A 185 27.95 -23.34 38.21
C ALA A 185 28.38 -23.69 39.65
N PRO A 186 28.88 -24.90 39.92
CA PRO A 186 29.44 -25.21 41.22
C PRO A 186 30.49 -24.15 41.54
N LEU A 187 30.49 -23.64 42.77
CA LEU A 187 31.55 -22.77 43.25
C LEU A 187 32.86 -23.52 42.98
N GLY A 188 33.60 -23.08 41.95
CA GLY A 188 34.93 -23.61 41.69
C GLY A 188 35.73 -23.50 42.98
N PRO A 189 36.72 -24.37 43.22
CA PRO A 189 37.49 -24.35 44.45
C PRO A 189 37.92 -22.91 44.69
N LEU A 190 37.42 -22.31 45.78
CA LEU A 190 37.83 -21.00 46.24
C LEU A 190 39.35 -21.10 46.41
N ARG A 191 40.09 -20.71 45.38
CA ARG A 191 41.46 -20.31 45.58
C ARG A 191 41.33 -19.05 46.41
N ILE A 192 41.43 -19.23 47.72
CA ILE A 192 41.84 -18.18 48.64
C ILE A 192 43.29 -17.85 48.24
N ALA A 193 43.44 -17.22 47.07
CA ALA A 193 44.57 -16.39 46.80
C ALA A 193 44.29 -15.14 47.63
N ALA A 194 44.75 -15.17 48.88
CA ALA A 194 45.22 -13.95 49.49
C ALA A 194 46.21 -13.36 48.50
N LEU A 195 45.79 -12.37 47.70
CA LEU A 195 46.59 -11.37 46.99
C LEU A 195 45.71 -10.65 45.97
N GLY A 196 45.44 -9.37 46.24
CA GLY A 196 45.24 -8.31 45.24
C GLY A 196 44.02 -8.41 44.33
N ARG A 197 43.12 -7.41 44.43
CA ARG A 197 42.08 -7.10 43.43
C ARG A 197 42.56 -7.37 41.99
N PRO A 198 41.89 -8.25 41.23
CA PRO A 198 41.87 -8.15 39.78
C PRO A 198 40.46 -7.75 39.33
N GLU A 199 40.40 -6.73 38.49
CA GLU A 199 39.25 -6.39 37.66
C GLU A 199 38.98 -7.55 36.68
N ALA A 200 38.27 -8.57 37.13
CA ALA A 200 37.86 -9.70 36.28
C ALA A 200 36.45 -9.44 35.74
N ARG A 201 36.40 -8.83 34.55
CA ARG A 201 35.23 -8.85 33.67
C ARG A 201 34.96 -10.29 33.23
N GLY A 202 34.09 -10.97 33.96
CA GLY A 202 33.55 -12.28 33.63
C GLY A 202 32.12 -12.36 34.18
N ALA A 203 31.18 -11.82 33.41
CA ALA A 203 29.79 -11.64 33.82
C ALA A 203 29.04 -12.99 33.84
N CYS A 204 28.78 -13.50 35.05
CA CYS A 204 27.61 -14.34 35.30
C CYS A 204 26.52 -13.40 35.85
N TRP A 205 25.42 -13.28 35.11
CA TRP A 205 24.24 -12.51 35.54
C TRP A 205 23.48 -13.29 36.62
N VAL A 206 23.99 -13.23 37.84
CA VAL A 206 23.15 -13.04 39.03
C VAL A 206 24.02 -12.19 39.96
N ASP A 207 23.66 -10.92 40.16
CA ASP A 207 24.34 -10.12 41.18
C ASP A 207 24.12 -10.85 42.51
N PRO A 208 25.17 -11.22 43.27
CA PRO A 208 25.02 -11.99 44.51
C PRO A 208 24.13 -11.29 45.58
N GLY A 209 23.79 -10.02 45.36
CA GLY A 209 22.85 -9.25 46.18
C GLY A 209 21.36 -9.51 45.89
N ASP A 210 21.01 -10.17 44.77
CA ASP A 210 19.61 -10.36 44.37
C ASP A 210 19.01 -11.72 44.76
N CYS A 211 19.83 -12.72 45.15
CA CYS A 211 19.26 -13.93 45.75
C CYS A 211 19.03 -13.65 47.24
N SER A 212 17.75 -13.58 47.63
CA SER A 212 17.31 -13.29 49.00
C SER A 212 17.86 -14.28 50.05
N ARG A 213 18.40 -15.43 49.61
CA ARG A 213 19.12 -16.41 50.44
C ARG A 213 20.29 -17.05 49.68
N PRO A 214 21.36 -17.49 50.37
CA PRO A 214 22.41 -18.30 49.78
C PRO A 214 21.85 -19.65 49.31
N VAL A 215 22.09 -19.98 48.03
CA VAL A 215 21.55 -21.19 47.38
C VAL A 215 22.65 -22.24 47.24
N ALA A 216 22.34 -23.52 47.49
CA ALA A 216 23.33 -24.59 47.41
C ALA A 216 23.68 -24.95 45.96
N ALA A 217 24.82 -25.61 45.75
CA ALA A 217 25.20 -26.13 44.45
C ALA A 217 24.13 -27.13 43.95
N GLY A 218 23.50 -26.82 42.81
CA GLY A 218 22.43 -27.63 42.22
C GLY A 218 21.01 -27.13 42.50
N GLU A 219 20.83 -26.06 43.27
CA GLU A 219 19.53 -25.41 43.48
C GLU A 219 19.34 -24.22 42.53
N ALA A 220 18.08 -23.91 42.20
CA ALA A 220 17.73 -22.75 41.38
C ALA A 220 17.66 -21.48 42.26
N CYS A 221 18.26 -20.36 41.84
CA CYS A 221 17.96 -19.06 42.45
C CYS A 221 16.51 -18.71 42.12
N GLU A 222 15.68 -18.58 43.16
CA GLU A 222 14.44 -17.81 43.08
C GLU A 222 14.80 -16.34 43.38
N LEU A 223 14.54 -15.47 42.39
CA LEU A 223 14.62 -14.02 42.51
C LEU A 223 13.46 -13.51 43.36
#